data_AF-A0A9W4UWR1-F1
#
_entry.id   AF-A0A9W4UWR1-F1
#
_cell.length_a   1.000
_cell.length_b   1.000
_cell.length_c   1.000
_cell.angle_alpha   90.00
_cell.angle_beta   90.00
_cell.angle_gamma   90.00
#
_symmetry.space_group_name_H-M   'P 1'
#
loop_
_entity.id
_entity.type
_entity.pdbx_description
1 polymer ?
#
loop_
_entity_poly.entity_id
_entity_poly.type
_entity_poly.pdbx_seq_one_letter_code
_entity_poly.pdbx_strand_id
1 'polypeptide(L)'
;MIKMRFSTILILPATIISAAVIPPVSIDPSLIPAFGLVAGQDPNGSGSCAGANNVLIPCFCPPDRQEFVEKVNSAVALGNFLGTPVTFNIDPLAQSNKDRLDHATTSLIVLQSFNGTRGVGCPAASAPTILNQQKQSANLIGRDLSDNRELTEDAFMLGV
;
A
#
# COMPACT_ATOMS: atom_id res chain seq x y z
N MET A 1 66.17 -17.44 38.68
CA MET A 1 65.15 -18.23 37.96
C MET A 1 63.90 -17.36 37.80
N ILE A 2 63.63 -16.83 36.60
CA ILE A 2 62.42 -16.05 36.31
C ILE A 2 61.60 -16.84 35.30
N LYS A 3 60.37 -17.20 35.70
CA LYS A 3 59.45 -18.05 34.93
C LYS A 3 58.48 -17.15 34.16
N MET A 4 58.79 -16.85 32.91
CA MET A 4 57.88 -16.15 31.99
C MET A 4 56.71 -17.07 31.63
N ARG A 5 55.49 -16.65 31.97
CA ARG A 5 54.24 -17.25 31.48
C ARG A 5 53.78 -16.47 30.26
N PHE A 6 53.75 -17.13 29.11
CA PHE A 6 53.23 -16.56 27.86
C PHE A 6 51.70 -16.68 27.85
N SER A 7 51.03 -15.55 27.65
CA SER A 7 49.57 -15.44 27.57
C SER A 7 49.19 -15.23 26.10
N THR A 8 48.42 -16.17 25.54
CA THR A 8 48.05 -16.21 24.12
C THR A 8 46.81 -15.35 23.88
N ILE A 9 46.93 -14.31 23.06
CA ILE A 9 45.80 -13.44 22.65
C ILE A 9 45.18 -14.02 21.37
N LEU A 10 43.90 -14.34 21.43
CA LEU A 10 43.09 -14.87 20.32
C LEU A 10 42.34 -13.70 19.65
N ILE A 11 42.71 -13.40 18.41
CA ILE A 11 42.13 -12.31 17.61
C ILE A 11 41.02 -12.89 16.72
N LEU A 12 39.79 -12.44 16.90
CA LEU A 12 38.64 -12.80 16.06
C LEU A 12 38.51 -11.80 14.89
N PRO A 13 38.27 -12.27 13.65
CA PRO A 13 38.08 -11.38 12.50
C PRO A 13 36.65 -10.78 12.52
N ALA A 14 36.56 -9.45 12.55
CA ALA A 14 35.30 -8.73 12.38
C ALA A 14 34.94 -8.69 10.89
N THR A 15 33.86 -9.37 10.51
CA THR A 15 33.29 -9.30 9.17
C THR A 15 32.42 -8.05 9.04
N ILE A 16 32.78 -7.18 8.08
CA ILE A 16 32.06 -5.94 7.81
C ILE A 16 30.91 -6.26 6.85
N ILE A 17 29.68 -6.36 7.36
CA ILE A 17 28.48 -6.50 6.52
C ILE A 17 28.21 -5.13 5.89
N SER A 18 28.46 -4.99 4.59
CA SER A 18 28.08 -3.79 3.84
C SER A 18 26.57 -3.81 3.60
N ALA A 19 25.85 -2.86 4.20
CA ALA A 19 24.45 -2.62 3.87
C ALA A 19 24.37 -1.98 2.48
N ALA A 20 23.70 -2.64 1.53
CA ALA A 20 23.38 -2.03 0.25
C ALA A 20 22.40 -0.87 0.51
N VAL A 21 22.82 0.36 0.19
CA VAL A 21 21.93 1.53 0.16
C VAL A 21 20.99 1.34 -1.03
N ILE A 22 19.79 0.83 -0.78
CA ILE A 22 18.71 0.83 -1.77
C ILE A 22 18.30 2.29 -1.92
N PRO A 23 18.37 2.89 -3.12
CA PRO A 23 17.89 4.25 -3.31
C PRO A 23 16.41 4.31 -2.90
N PRO A 24 15.99 5.33 -2.13
CA PRO A 24 14.60 5.45 -1.76
C PRO A 24 13.76 5.60 -3.03
N VAL A 25 12.85 4.66 -3.27
CA VAL A 25 11.84 4.81 -4.32
C VAL A 25 10.96 5.98 -3.90
N SER A 26 11.12 7.12 -4.55
CA SER A 26 10.28 8.29 -4.35
C SER A 26 9.13 8.21 -5.35
N ILE A 27 7.95 7.81 -4.85
CA ILE A 27 6.72 7.80 -5.65
C ILE A 27 6.20 9.23 -5.73
N ASP A 28 5.71 9.63 -6.89
CA ASP A 28 4.93 10.86 -7.02
C ASP A 28 3.68 10.77 -6.12
N PRO A 29 3.50 11.67 -5.13
CA PRO A 29 2.35 11.63 -4.22
C PRO A 29 1.00 11.75 -4.92
N SER A 30 0.96 12.25 -6.16
CA SER A 30 -0.26 12.33 -6.97
C SER A 30 -0.79 10.96 -7.41
N LEU A 31 0.07 9.93 -7.46
CA LEU A 31 -0.33 8.55 -7.73
C LEU A 31 -1.06 7.91 -6.53
N ILE A 32 -0.92 8.49 -5.33
CA ILE A 32 -1.59 8.00 -4.13
C ILE A 32 -2.96 8.70 -4.03
N PRO A 33 -4.07 7.96 -4.14
CA PRO A 33 -5.39 8.59 -4.13
C PRO A 33 -5.69 9.27 -2.78
N ALA A 34 -6.45 10.36 -2.83
CA ALA A 34 -6.87 11.04 -1.61
C ALA A 34 -7.88 10.22 -0.80
N PHE A 35 -7.98 10.48 0.51
CA PHE A 35 -8.95 9.79 1.36
C PHE A 35 -10.40 10.18 1.00
N GLY A 36 -10.64 11.48 0.78
CA GLY A 36 -11.99 12.01 0.55
C GLY A 36 -12.79 12.28 1.83
N LEU A 37 -12.19 12.07 3.01
CA LEU A 37 -12.71 12.48 4.32
C LEU A 37 -11.59 13.15 5.13
N VAL A 38 -11.98 13.82 6.20
CA VAL A 38 -11.06 14.46 7.16
C VAL A 38 -11.22 13.79 8.52
N ALA A 39 -10.12 13.62 9.25
CA ALA A 39 -10.16 13.07 10.60
C ALA A 39 -11.02 13.95 11.52
N GLY A 40 -11.76 13.31 12.43
CA GLY A 40 -12.57 14.01 13.42
C GLY A 40 -13.90 14.58 12.90
N GLN A 41 -14.29 14.29 11.66
CA GLN A 41 -15.55 14.80 11.10
C GLN A 41 -16.79 14.16 11.76
N ASP A 42 -17.83 14.95 12.00
CA ASP A 42 -19.13 14.51 12.53
C ASP A 42 -19.03 13.54 13.73
N PRO A 43 -18.43 13.96 14.86
CA PRO A 43 -18.25 13.10 16.02
C PRO A 43 -19.59 12.78 16.69
N ASN A 44 -19.80 11.51 17.06
CA ASN A 44 -21.01 11.04 17.74
C ASN A 44 -20.95 11.12 19.27
N GLY A 45 -19.87 11.67 19.83
CA GLY A 45 -19.64 11.77 21.28
C GLY A 45 -19.12 10.50 21.97
N SER A 46 -18.95 9.39 21.25
CA SER A 46 -18.43 8.10 21.79
C SER A 46 -17.03 7.74 21.30
N GLY A 47 -16.28 8.70 20.72
CA GLY A 47 -14.98 8.46 20.09
C GLY A 47 -15.05 7.95 18.63
N SER A 48 -16.26 7.87 18.08
CA SER A 48 -16.49 7.51 16.67
C SER A 48 -16.98 8.71 15.86
N CYS A 49 -16.60 8.72 14.59
CA CYS A 49 -16.89 9.75 13.60
C CYS A 49 -17.63 9.13 12.41
N ALA A 50 -18.31 9.94 11.62
CA ALA A 50 -19.03 9.45 10.44
C ALA A 50 -18.06 9.18 9.29
N GLY A 51 -17.96 7.92 8.87
CA GLY A 51 -17.28 7.51 7.64
C GLY A 51 -18.23 7.47 6.45
N ALA A 52 -17.70 6.96 5.34
CA ALA A 52 -18.48 6.74 4.12
C ALA A 52 -19.76 5.93 4.40
N ASN A 53 -20.88 6.34 3.81
CA ASN A 53 -22.19 5.71 3.99
C ASN A 53 -22.65 5.61 5.46
N ASN A 54 -22.29 6.57 6.31
CA ASN A 54 -22.60 6.61 7.75
C ASN A 54 -22.04 5.43 8.55
N VAL A 55 -21.03 4.73 8.02
CA VAL A 55 -20.31 3.70 8.78
C VAL A 55 -19.47 4.40 9.84
N LEU A 56 -19.63 4.00 11.11
CA LEU A 56 -18.83 4.56 12.20
C LEU A 56 -17.36 4.17 12.03
N ILE A 57 -16.49 5.16 12.06
CA ILE A 57 -15.03 5.01 12.01
C ILE A 57 -14.41 5.62 13.26
N PRO A 58 -13.20 5.21 13.68
CA PRO A 58 -12.48 5.93 14.73
C PRO A 58 -12.22 7.37 14.31
N CYS A 59 -12.37 8.33 15.23
CA CYS A 59 -12.18 9.75 14.88
C CYS A 59 -10.75 10.13 14.49
N PHE A 60 -9.75 9.31 14.81
CA PHE A 60 -8.38 9.51 14.33
C PHE A 60 -8.20 9.10 12.85
N CYS A 61 -9.21 8.48 12.22
CA CYS A 61 -9.19 8.10 10.82
C CYS A 61 -9.88 9.14 9.94
N PRO A 62 -9.38 9.42 8.72
CA PRO A 62 -8.14 8.88 8.12
C PRO A 62 -6.86 9.36 8.83
N PRO A 63 -5.72 8.64 8.68
CA PRO A 63 -4.46 9.02 9.32
C PRO A 63 -3.89 10.31 8.72
N ASP A 64 -2.81 10.82 9.33
CA ASP A 64 -2.04 11.91 8.73
C ASP A 64 -1.61 11.56 7.29
N ARG A 65 -1.78 12.52 6.38
CA ARG A 65 -1.56 12.26 4.96
C ARG A 65 -0.08 12.05 4.64
N GLN A 66 0.82 12.76 5.31
CA GLN A 66 2.25 12.63 5.07
C GLN A 66 2.74 11.26 5.58
N GLU A 67 2.37 10.88 6.80
CA GLU A 67 2.73 9.56 7.35
C GLU A 67 2.15 8.41 6.51
N PHE A 68 0.93 8.59 5.98
CA PHE A 68 0.33 7.65 5.03
C PHE A 68 1.15 7.49 3.76
N VAL A 69 1.55 8.58 3.12
CA VAL A 69 2.38 8.54 1.91
C VAL A 69 3.72 7.86 2.19
N GLU A 70 4.35 8.14 3.33
CA GLU A 70 5.61 7.52 3.73
C GLU A 70 5.47 5.99 3.89
N LYS A 71 4.40 5.52 4.53
CA LYS A 71 4.14 4.07 4.65
C LYS A 71 3.81 3.41 3.30
N VAL A 72 3.10 4.10 2.40
CA VAL A 72 2.87 3.60 1.03
C VAL A 72 4.19 3.50 0.26
N ASN A 73 5.04 4.52 0.31
CA ASN A 73 6.37 4.48 -0.31
C ASN A 73 7.20 3.30 0.20
N SER A 74 7.19 3.07 1.51
CA SER A 74 7.88 1.94 2.13
C SER A 74 7.31 0.60 1.66
N ALA A 75 5.98 0.45 1.63
CA ALA A 75 5.32 -0.75 1.15
C ALA A 75 5.72 -1.09 -0.29
N VAL A 76 5.73 -0.08 -1.17
CA VAL A 76 6.07 -0.24 -2.59
C VAL A 76 7.55 -0.56 -2.78
N ALA A 77 8.44 0.12 -2.06
CA ALA A 77 9.87 -0.18 -2.10
C ALA A 77 10.19 -1.61 -1.66
N LEU A 78 9.42 -2.14 -0.71
CA LEU A 78 9.55 -3.52 -0.22
C LEU A 78 8.75 -4.55 -1.06
N GLY A 79 7.86 -4.10 -1.94
CA GLY A 79 6.88 -4.96 -2.62
C GLY A 79 5.91 -5.67 -1.66
N ASN A 80 5.85 -5.24 -0.40
CA ASN A 80 5.09 -5.88 0.66
C ASN A 80 4.76 -4.92 1.80
N PHE A 81 3.61 -5.12 2.45
CA PHE A 81 3.27 -4.45 3.70
C PHE A 81 2.78 -5.47 4.74
N LEU A 82 3.56 -5.64 5.82
CA LEU A 82 3.30 -6.56 6.94
C LEU A 82 3.04 -8.03 6.53
N GLY A 83 3.60 -8.49 5.42
CA GLY A 83 3.44 -9.82 4.84
C GLY A 83 2.38 -9.90 3.74
N THR A 84 1.68 -8.80 3.43
CA THR A 84 0.74 -8.73 2.31
C THR A 84 1.47 -8.16 1.08
N PRO A 85 1.57 -8.89 -0.04
CA PRO A 85 2.19 -8.37 -1.26
C PRO A 85 1.50 -7.10 -1.75
N VAL A 86 2.27 -6.16 -2.29
CA VAL A 86 1.71 -4.96 -2.92
C VAL A 86 2.21 -4.84 -4.35
N THR A 87 1.41 -4.18 -5.20
CA THR A 87 1.75 -3.90 -6.59
C THR A 87 1.41 -2.44 -6.85
N PHE A 88 2.37 -1.68 -7.37
CA PHE A 88 2.21 -0.25 -7.56
C PHE A 88 3.09 0.21 -8.72
N ASN A 89 2.46 0.73 -9.77
CA ASN A 89 3.19 1.34 -10.87
C ASN A 89 3.65 2.76 -10.47
N ILE A 90 4.95 3.03 -10.51
CA ILE A 90 5.51 4.31 -10.07
C ILE A 90 5.65 5.35 -11.20
N ASP A 91 5.33 4.98 -12.43
CA ASP A 91 5.33 5.92 -13.56
C ASP A 91 4.24 7.00 -13.32
N PRO A 92 4.59 8.30 -13.29
CA PRO A 92 3.62 9.38 -13.10
C PRO A 92 2.54 9.45 -14.20
N LEU A 93 2.78 8.82 -15.34
CA LEU A 93 1.83 8.72 -16.45
C LEU A 93 1.00 7.43 -16.43
N ALA A 94 1.23 6.54 -15.46
CA ALA A 94 0.47 5.32 -15.29
C ALA A 94 -0.99 5.61 -14.90
N GLN A 95 -1.89 5.55 -15.88
CA GLN A 95 -3.30 5.88 -15.71
C GLN A 95 -4.26 4.77 -16.16
N SER A 96 -3.75 3.56 -16.46
CA SER A 96 -4.62 2.46 -16.88
C SER A 96 -5.58 2.06 -15.75
N ASN A 97 -6.67 1.37 -16.09
CA ASN A 97 -7.59 0.85 -15.08
C ASN A 97 -6.86 -0.11 -14.12
N LYS A 98 -5.89 -0.87 -14.62
CA LYS A 98 -5.02 -1.73 -13.81
C LYS A 98 -4.16 -0.91 -12.85
N ASP A 99 -3.48 0.13 -13.32
CA ASP A 99 -2.65 0.98 -12.46
C ASP A 99 -3.48 1.62 -11.35
N ARG A 100 -4.64 2.18 -11.71
CA ARG A 100 -5.56 2.78 -10.74
C ARG A 100 -6.06 1.78 -9.70
N LEU A 101 -6.30 0.53 -10.09
CA LEU A 101 -6.67 -0.56 -9.19
C LEU A 101 -5.51 -0.91 -8.25
N ASP A 102 -4.31 -1.03 -8.78
CA ASP A 102 -3.09 -1.40 -8.04
C ASP A 102 -2.73 -0.30 -7.02
N HIS A 103 -2.81 0.98 -7.42
CA HIS A 103 -2.62 2.14 -6.52
C HIS A 103 -3.63 2.16 -5.38
N ALA A 104 -4.92 1.99 -5.71
CA ALA A 104 -5.99 2.00 -4.72
C ALA A 104 -5.90 0.79 -3.77
N THR A 105 -5.59 -0.40 -4.30
CA THR A 105 -5.47 -1.63 -3.51
C THR A 105 -4.28 -1.55 -2.55
N THR A 106 -3.12 -1.12 -3.02
CA THR A 106 -1.95 -0.91 -2.16
C THR A 106 -2.24 0.13 -1.07
N SER A 107 -2.89 1.23 -1.44
CA SER A 107 -3.30 2.27 -0.49
C SER A 107 -4.25 1.72 0.59
N LEU A 108 -5.21 0.86 0.23
CA LEU A 108 -6.12 0.24 1.19
C LEU A 108 -5.43 -0.79 2.09
N ILE A 109 -4.47 -1.57 1.57
CA ILE A 109 -3.66 -2.51 2.37
C ILE A 109 -2.90 -1.74 3.47
N VAL A 110 -2.26 -0.63 3.09
CA VAL A 110 -1.53 0.22 4.02
C VAL A 110 -2.47 0.88 5.03
N LEU A 111 -3.60 1.42 4.57
CA LEU A 111 -4.61 2.07 5.42
C LEU A 111 -5.13 1.12 6.52
N GLN A 112 -5.49 -0.11 6.13
CA GLN A 112 -6.04 -1.13 7.03
C GLN A 112 -5.01 -1.71 8.00
N SER A 113 -3.73 -1.45 7.75
CA SER A 113 -2.61 -1.97 8.53
C SER A 113 -1.73 -0.85 9.11
N PHE A 114 -2.26 0.38 9.12
CA PHE A 114 -1.49 1.60 9.35
C PHE A 114 -0.81 1.65 10.73
N ASN A 115 -1.43 1.06 11.76
CA ASN A 115 -0.88 1.04 13.12
C ASN A 115 0.15 -0.09 13.34
N GLY A 116 0.72 -0.64 12.26
CA GLY A 116 1.81 -1.63 12.33
C GLY A 116 1.36 -3.06 12.60
N THR A 117 0.05 -3.32 12.70
CA THR A 117 -0.53 -4.66 12.78
C THR A 117 -1.53 -4.85 11.64
N ARG A 118 -1.44 -5.97 10.92
CA ARG A 118 -2.33 -6.26 9.79
C ARG A 118 -3.79 -6.24 10.25
N GLY A 119 -4.63 -5.48 9.55
CA GLY A 119 -6.07 -5.37 9.84
C GLY A 119 -6.40 -4.50 11.05
N VAL A 120 -5.40 -3.95 11.75
CA VAL A 120 -5.56 -2.99 12.82
C VAL A 120 -5.04 -1.64 12.33
N GLY A 121 -5.93 -0.90 11.69
CA GLY A 121 -5.65 0.41 11.12
C GLY A 121 -6.96 1.14 10.87
N CYS A 122 -6.97 1.99 9.85
CA CYS A 122 -8.18 2.72 9.49
C CYS A 122 -9.05 1.87 8.54
N PRO A 123 -10.37 1.77 8.79
CA PRO A 123 -11.28 1.04 7.93
C PRO A 123 -11.39 1.74 6.57
N ALA A 124 -11.72 1.00 5.51
CA ALA A 124 -11.88 1.57 4.16
C ALA A 124 -12.96 2.68 4.09
N ALA A 125 -13.94 2.66 5.02
CA ALA A 125 -14.94 3.71 5.16
C ALA A 125 -14.34 5.09 5.54
N SER A 126 -13.11 5.14 6.05
CA SER A 126 -12.39 6.40 6.30
C SER A 126 -11.74 7.01 5.05
N ALA A 127 -11.72 6.27 3.94
CA ALA A 127 -11.10 6.66 2.69
C ALA A 127 -11.99 6.34 1.47
N PRO A 128 -13.20 6.91 1.37
CA PRO A 128 -14.16 6.62 0.32
C PRO A 128 -13.62 6.80 -1.10
N THR A 129 -12.77 7.80 -1.34
CA THR A 129 -12.24 8.05 -2.68
C THR A 129 -11.33 6.90 -3.12
N ILE A 130 -10.48 6.40 -2.23
CA ILE A 130 -9.63 5.23 -2.49
C ILE A 130 -10.48 3.98 -2.73
N LEU A 131 -11.49 3.75 -1.89
CA LEU A 131 -12.39 2.60 -2.03
C LEU A 131 -13.20 2.64 -3.33
N ASN A 132 -13.69 3.82 -3.71
CA ASN A 132 -14.43 4.01 -4.95
C ASN A 132 -13.54 3.78 -6.16
N GLN A 133 -12.31 4.30 -6.16
CA GLN A 133 -11.35 4.04 -7.22
C GLN A 133 -11.07 2.54 -7.38
N GLN A 134 -10.85 1.81 -6.29
CA GLN A 134 -10.64 0.36 -6.35
C GLN A 134 -11.83 -0.35 -7.02
N LYS A 135 -13.05 -0.06 -6.59
CA LYS A 135 -14.27 -0.70 -7.11
C LYS A 135 -14.52 -0.36 -8.58
N GLN A 136 -14.37 0.92 -8.94
CA GLN A 136 -14.57 1.38 -10.31
C GLN A 136 -13.56 0.74 -11.26
N SER A 137 -12.28 0.78 -10.90
CA SER A 137 -11.23 0.16 -11.72
C SER A 137 -11.40 -1.34 -11.87
N ALA A 138 -11.76 -2.06 -10.79
CA ALA A 138 -12.07 -3.48 -10.86
C ALA A 138 -13.26 -3.79 -11.78
N ASN A 139 -14.32 -2.97 -11.73
CA ASN A 139 -15.47 -3.12 -12.63
C ASN A 139 -15.07 -2.89 -14.10
N LEU A 140 -14.30 -1.84 -14.38
CA LEU A 140 -13.87 -1.51 -15.73
C LEU A 140 -12.99 -2.60 -16.34
N ILE A 141 -12.07 -3.17 -15.55
CA ILE A 141 -11.25 -4.32 -16.00
C ILE A 141 -12.14 -5.53 -16.28
N GLY A 142 -13.12 -5.81 -15.43
CA GLY A 142 -14.06 -6.91 -15.66
C GLY A 142 -14.84 -6.75 -16.97
N ARG A 143 -15.29 -5.52 -17.28
CA ARG A 143 -15.98 -5.22 -18.53
C ARG A 143 -15.10 -5.39 -19.76
N ASP A 144 -13.85 -4.92 -19.70
CA ASP A 144 -12.87 -5.09 -20.78
C ASP A 144 -12.60 -6.57 -21.08
N LEU A 145 -12.49 -7.40 -20.04
CA LEU A 145 -12.34 -8.85 -20.21
C LEU A 145 -13.59 -9.53 -20.81
N SER A 146 -14.79 -9.06 -20.46
CA SER A 146 -16.03 -9.56 -21.05
C SER A 146 -16.18 -9.18 -22.51
N ASP A 147 -15.88 -7.93 -22.87
CA ASP A 147 -15.95 -7.44 -24.25
C ASP A 147 -14.95 -8.16 -25.17
N ASN A 148 -13.72 -8.36 -24.69
CA ASN A 148 -12.72 -9.15 -25.41
C ASN A 148 -13.14 -10.62 -25.60
N ARG A 149 -13.90 -11.21 -24.67
CA ARG A 149 -14.42 -12.56 -24.83
C ARG A 149 -15.47 -12.63 -25.94
N GLU A 150 -16.41 -11.70 -25.95
CA GLU A 150 -17.47 -11.65 -26.98
C GLU A 150 -16.86 -11.50 -28.38
N LEU A 151 -15.84 -10.64 -28.53
CA LEU A 151 -15.09 -10.49 -29.78
C LEU A 151 -14.36 -11.78 -30.20
N THR A 152 -13.83 -12.57 -29.27
CA THR A 152 -13.23 -13.87 -29.60
C THR A 152 -14.25 -14.92 -30.02
N GLU A 153 -15.46 -14.89 -29.45
CA GLU A 153 -16.55 -15.79 -29.84
C GLU A 153 -17.11 -15.41 -31.23
N ASP A 154 -17.23 -14.12 -31.52
CA ASP A 154 -17.60 -13.63 -32.86
C ASP A 154 -16.54 -13.95 -33.92
N ALA A 155 -15.25 -13.82 -33.60
CA ALA A 155 -14.17 -14.19 -34.51
C ALA A 155 -14.15 -15.70 -34.81
N PHE A 156 -14.44 -16.53 -33.80
CA PHE A 156 -14.57 -17.98 -33.96
C PHE A 156 -15.78 -18.35 -34.85
N MET A 157 -16.91 -17.63 -34.70
CA MET A 157 -18.12 -17.85 -35.52
C MET A 157 -17.98 -17.34 -36.96
N LEU A 158 -17.08 -16.39 -37.21
CA LEU A 158 -16.74 -15.89 -38.55
C LEU A 158 -15.65 -16.72 -39.26
N GLY A 159 -15.12 -17.78 -38.63
CA GLY A 159 -14.27 -18.78 -39.28
C GLY A 159 -12.91 -18.27 -39.75
N VAL A 160 -12.30 -17.34 -39.01
CA VAL A 160 -10.89 -16.93 -39.21
C VAL A 160 -9.96 -17.88 -38.46
#